data_AF-A0A7C0VM54-F1
#
_entry.id   AF-A0A7C0VM54-F1
#
_cell.length_a   1.000
_cell.length_b   1.000
_cell.length_c   1.000
_cell.angle_alpha   90.00
_cell.angle_beta   90.00
_cell.angle_gamma   90.00
#
_symmetry.space_group_name_H-M   'P 1'
#
loop_
_entity.id
_entity.type
_entity.pdbx_description
1 polymer ?
#
loop_
_entity_poly.entity_id
_entity_poly.type
_entity_poly.pdbx_seq_one_letter_code
_entity_poly.pdbx_strand_id
1 'polypeptide(L)'
;PAEYFPPKVLLAWVADRKKGRYVLYLINNGDLYLLYLVRSRENGDYRLLRVGQLEPGTKVRLLKCPAMEFEKLEDVSARVLVFHPGALTPDYPPMEGRWERGSRKAAVELMFRETEYFEEPAWITELKTAEKATGRKGMLLEQWQEERQRAARNENRREAGKGRKKEPGKLPGSPVEEVDLHLESIVDHSENLEPAEALEIQKNRFITALEGGIRNGVKKMVFIHGVGDGKLKYEIRRIIDRQYPRLRYQDASFKEYGYGATLVLISGNTRH
;
A
#
# COMPACT_ATOMS: atom_id res chain seq x y z
N PRO A 1 -12.24 0.70 4.33
CA PRO A 1 -12.61 1.54 3.16
C PRO A 1 -11.46 2.47 2.81
N ALA A 2 -11.11 2.58 1.52
CA ALA A 2 -9.98 3.39 1.10
C ALA A 2 -10.18 4.89 1.34
N GLU A 3 -9.15 5.57 1.83
CA GLU A 3 -9.20 7.04 2.04
C GLU A 3 -9.11 7.80 0.71
N TYR A 4 -8.45 7.23 -0.31
CA TYR A 4 -8.21 7.90 -1.58
C TYR A 4 -8.51 7.01 -2.79
N PHE A 5 -9.47 7.44 -3.61
CA PHE A 5 -9.69 6.89 -4.95
C PHE A 5 -9.51 8.00 -6.01
N PRO A 6 -8.88 7.72 -7.17
CA PRO A 6 -8.25 6.43 -7.52
C PRO A 6 -7.00 6.13 -6.68
N PRO A 7 -6.72 4.85 -6.36
CA PRO A 7 -5.46 4.48 -5.72
C PRO A 7 -4.29 4.88 -6.62
N LYS A 8 -3.16 5.23 -6.02
CA LYS A 8 -1.95 5.56 -6.79
C LYS A 8 -1.34 4.27 -7.34
N VAL A 9 -1.57 3.98 -8.62
CA VAL A 9 -1.03 2.81 -9.31
C VAL A 9 -0.05 3.25 -10.39
N LEU A 10 1.14 2.67 -10.40
CA LEU A 10 2.25 3.09 -11.25
C LEU A 10 2.76 1.93 -12.10
N LEU A 11 3.05 2.20 -13.37
CA LEU A 11 3.86 1.36 -14.23
C LEU A 11 5.28 1.93 -14.27
N ALA A 12 6.29 1.12 -14.00
CA ALA A 12 7.67 1.58 -13.88
C ALA A 12 8.62 0.70 -14.69
N TRP A 13 9.34 1.31 -15.63
CA TRP A 13 10.51 0.70 -16.24
C TRP A 13 11.74 1.06 -15.43
N VAL A 14 12.53 0.07 -15.03
CA VAL A 14 13.76 0.23 -14.25
C VAL A 14 14.95 -0.13 -15.12
N ALA A 15 15.95 0.75 -15.18
CA ALA A 15 17.16 0.56 -16.00
C ALA A 15 18.27 -0.13 -15.18
N ASP A 16 18.37 -1.45 -15.29
CA ASP A 16 19.48 -2.24 -14.73
C ASP A 16 20.66 -2.19 -15.71
N ARG A 17 21.31 -1.02 -15.74
CA ARG A 17 22.42 -0.72 -16.66
C ARG A 17 23.61 -1.66 -16.43
N LYS A 18 23.85 -2.08 -15.19
CA LYS A 18 24.91 -3.03 -14.83
C LYS A 18 24.73 -4.38 -15.54
N LYS A 19 23.49 -4.81 -15.75
CA LYS A 19 23.18 -6.09 -16.43
C LYS A 19 22.65 -5.91 -17.86
N GLY A 20 22.76 -4.69 -18.42
CA GLY A 20 22.35 -4.40 -19.80
C GLY A 20 20.88 -4.72 -20.10
N ARG A 21 19.99 -4.49 -19.13
CA ARG A 21 18.57 -4.87 -19.24
C ARG A 21 17.64 -3.86 -18.60
N TYR A 22 16.39 -3.93 -19.00
CA TYR A 22 15.28 -3.16 -18.43
C TYR A 22 14.29 -4.10 -17.75
N VAL A 23 13.71 -3.66 -16.65
CA VAL A 23 12.74 -4.46 -15.89
C VAL A 23 11.47 -3.65 -15.68
N LEU A 24 10.34 -4.21 -16.09
CA LEU A 24 9.03 -3.59 -15.94
C LEU A 24 8.38 -4.04 -14.63
N TYR A 25 7.82 -3.09 -13.88
CA TYR A 25 7.08 -3.31 -12.65
C TYR A 25 5.71 -2.64 -12.70
N LEU A 26 4.73 -3.26 -12.03
CA LEU A 26 3.50 -2.61 -11.59
C LEU A 26 3.60 -2.37 -10.08
N ILE A 27 3.30 -1.17 -9.64
CA ILE A 27 3.37 -0.74 -8.24
C ILE A 27 1.99 -0.33 -7.81
N ASN A 28 1.50 -0.95 -6.75
CA ASN A 28 0.29 -0.55 -6.06
C ASN A 28 0.68 0.28 -4.83
N ASN A 29 0.70 1.59 -4.97
CA ASN A 29 0.92 2.52 -3.86
C ASN A 29 -0.42 2.99 -3.25
N GLY A 30 -1.47 2.19 -3.41
CA GLY A 30 -2.77 2.38 -2.77
C GLY A 30 -3.03 1.36 -1.66
N ASP A 31 -4.20 1.51 -1.04
CA ASP A 31 -4.71 0.71 0.08
C ASP A 31 -5.68 -0.41 -0.35
N LEU A 32 -5.97 -0.50 -1.66
CA LEU A 32 -6.89 -1.47 -2.24
C LEU A 32 -6.15 -2.54 -3.05
N TYR A 33 -6.76 -3.73 -3.15
CA TYR A 33 -6.23 -4.81 -3.98
C TYR A 33 -6.52 -4.50 -5.45
N LEU A 34 -5.63 -4.98 -6.32
CA LEU A 34 -5.77 -4.85 -7.76
C LEU A 34 -5.86 -6.24 -8.40
N LEU A 35 -6.77 -6.43 -9.35
CA LEU A 35 -6.61 -7.45 -10.39
C LEU A 35 -6.05 -6.74 -11.62
N TYR A 36 -4.97 -7.25 -12.20
CA TYR A 36 -4.28 -6.58 -13.30
C TYR A 36 -4.10 -7.48 -14.53
N LEU A 37 -4.05 -6.83 -15.68
CA LEU A 37 -3.69 -7.41 -16.98
C LEU A 37 -2.77 -6.44 -17.72
N VAL A 38 -1.60 -6.93 -18.13
CA VAL A 38 -0.53 -6.15 -18.76
C VAL A 38 -0.15 -6.78 -20.09
N ARG A 39 -0.06 -5.96 -21.14
CA ARG A 39 0.17 -6.40 -22.52
C ARG A 39 1.15 -5.48 -23.24
N SER A 40 1.95 -6.01 -24.16
CA SER A 40 2.68 -5.23 -25.16
C SER A 40 1.87 -5.15 -26.46
N ARG A 41 2.02 -4.07 -27.22
CA ARG A 41 1.50 -4.00 -28.59
C ARG A 41 2.59 -4.43 -29.57
N GLU A 42 2.24 -5.26 -30.54
CA GLU A 42 3.13 -5.77 -31.57
C GLU A 42 2.36 -5.92 -32.89
N ASN A 43 2.81 -5.26 -33.95
CA ASN A 43 2.20 -5.31 -35.29
C ASN A 43 0.69 -5.00 -35.31
N GLY A 44 0.22 -4.13 -34.41
CA GLY A 44 -1.19 -3.79 -34.28
C GLY A 44 -1.98 -4.65 -33.30
N ASP A 45 -1.49 -5.85 -32.97
CA ASP A 45 -2.07 -6.78 -32.00
C ASP A 45 -1.47 -6.62 -30.60
N TYR A 46 -2.02 -7.35 -29.63
CA TYR A 46 -1.56 -7.33 -28.24
C TYR A 46 -1.05 -8.70 -27.80
N ARG A 47 0.17 -8.73 -27.25
CA ARG A 47 0.73 -9.90 -26.56
C ARG A 47 0.54 -9.76 -25.06
N LEU A 48 0.02 -10.80 -24.42
CA LEU A 48 -0.09 -10.85 -22.97
C LEU A 48 1.29 -10.97 -22.33
N LEU A 49 1.64 -10.03 -21.45
CA LEU A 49 2.87 -10.08 -20.66
C LEU A 49 2.63 -10.74 -19.31
N ARG A 50 1.59 -10.28 -18.58
CA ARG A 50 1.26 -10.81 -17.27
C ARG A 50 -0.16 -10.50 -16.83
N VAL A 51 -0.73 -11.38 -16.03
CA VAL A 51 -1.98 -11.16 -15.28
C VAL A 51 -1.78 -11.59 -13.83
N GLY A 52 -2.59 -11.05 -12.93
CA GLY A 52 -2.61 -11.51 -11.55
C GLY A 52 -3.33 -10.57 -10.61
N GLN A 53 -3.16 -10.84 -9.32
CA GLN A 53 -3.59 -9.97 -8.24
C GLN A 53 -2.37 -9.24 -7.65
N LEU A 54 -2.56 -8.00 -7.21
CA LEU A 54 -1.54 -7.20 -6.54
C LEU A 54 -2.10 -6.62 -5.25
N GLU A 55 -1.35 -6.78 -4.17
CA GLU A 55 -1.76 -6.38 -2.82
C GLU A 55 -1.47 -4.89 -2.58
N PRO A 56 -2.17 -4.24 -1.63
CA PRO A 56 -1.89 -2.87 -1.21
C PRO A 56 -0.42 -2.64 -0.82
N GLY A 57 0.17 -1.53 -1.23
CA GLY A 57 1.54 -1.16 -0.87
C GLY A 57 2.64 -2.06 -1.44
N THR A 58 2.33 -2.90 -2.44
CA THR A 58 3.30 -3.85 -3.02
C THR A 58 3.62 -3.53 -4.48
N LYS A 59 4.69 -4.14 -5.00
CA LYS A 59 5.04 -4.11 -6.42
C LYS A 59 5.27 -5.51 -6.97
N VAL A 60 5.00 -5.69 -8.25
CA VAL A 60 5.23 -6.95 -8.96
C VAL A 60 6.02 -6.74 -10.24
N ARG A 61 7.03 -7.59 -10.46
CA ARG A 61 7.80 -7.61 -11.69
C ARG A 61 6.97 -8.18 -12.83
N LEU A 62 6.72 -7.41 -13.87
CA LEU A 62 5.93 -7.84 -15.02
C LEU A 62 6.79 -8.51 -16.09
N LEU A 63 7.95 -7.94 -16.40
CA LEU A 63 8.82 -8.39 -17.48
C LEU A 63 10.29 -8.10 -17.15
N LYS A 64 11.19 -9.01 -17.52
CA LYS A 64 12.63 -8.74 -17.65
C LYS A 64 12.94 -8.71 -19.14
N CYS A 65 13.54 -7.61 -19.60
CA CYS A 65 13.71 -7.35 -21.01
C CYS A 65 15.18 -6.96 -21.29
N PRO A 66 15.94 -7.76 -22.06
CA PRO A 66 17.26 -7.36 -22.54
C PRO A 66 17.18 -6.04 -23.34
N ALA A 67 18.26 -5.25 -23.37
CA ALA A 67 18.26 -3.96 -24.06
C ALA A 67 17.82 -4.04 -25.54
N MET A 68 18.24 -5.08 -26.27
CA MET A 68 17.85 -5.28 -27.68
C MET A 68 16.35 -5.53 -27.87
N GLU A 69 15.68 -6.16 -26.92
CA GLU A 69 14.24 -6.38 -26.96
C GLU A 69 13.49 -5.13 -26.52
N PHE A 70 14.03 -4.41 -25.53
CA PHE A 70 13.45 -3.16 -25.07
C PHE A 70 13.40 -2.11 -26.18
N GLU A 71 14.41 -2.06 -27.05
CA GLU A 71 14.42 -1.16 -28.22
C GLU A 71 13.31 -1.47 -29.24
N LYS A 72 12.83 -2.72 -29.28
CA LYS A 72 11.75 -3.16 -30.18
C LYS A 72 10.36 -2.96 -29.58
N LEU A 73 10.25 -2.74 -28.27
CA LEU A 73 8.97 -2.46 -27.63
C LEU A 73 8.48 -1.07 -28.05
N GLU A 74 7.31 -1.05 -28.70
CA GLU A 74 6.63 0.20 -29.06
C GLU A 74 5.80 0.71 -27.88
N ASP A 75 5.02 -0.20 -27.29
CA ASP A 75 3.97 0.15 -26.35
C ASP A 75 3.70 -0.97 -25.35
N VAL A 76 3.44 -0.57 -24.10
CA VAL A 76 2.98 -1.44 -23.02
C VAL A 76 1.76 -0.82 -22.37
N SER A 77 0.69 -1.59 -22.24
CA SER A 77 -0.54 -1.17 -21.57
C SER A 77 -0.83 -2.04 -20.34
N ALA A 78 -1.35 -1.39 -19.29
CA ALA A 78 -1.83 -2.04 -18.09
C ALA A 78 -3.29 -1.63 -17.85
N ARG A 79 -4.13 -2.61 -17.53
CA ARG A 79 -5.50 -2.41 -17.04
C ARG A 79 -5.64 -3.05 -15.68
N VAL A 80 -6.28 -2.35 -14.75
CA VAL A 80 -6.49 -2.82 -13.38
C VAL A 80 -7.93 -2.62 -12.92
N LEU A 81 -8.44 -3.60 -12.19
CA LEU A 81 -9.69 -3.52 -11.42
C LEU A 81 -9.33 -3.39 -9.95
N VAL A 82 -9.97 -2.45 -9.27
CA VAL A 82 -9.69 -2.12 -7.87
C VAL A 82 -10.76 -2.75 -6.98
N PHE A 83 -10.36 -3.41 -5.90
CA PHE A 83 -11.30 -4.08 -5.00
C PHE A 83 -10.79 -4.20 -3.55
N HIS A 84 -11.67 -4.56 -2.62
CA HIS A 84 -11.31 -4.98 -1.27
C HIS A 84 -11.93 -6.36 -0.97
N PRO A 85 -11.15 -7.36 -0.56
CA PRO A 85 -11.69 -8.69 -0.25
C PRO A 85 -12.58 -8.62 0.99
N GLY A 86 -13.79 -9.19 0.90
CA GLY A 86 -14.69 -9.38 2.04
C GLY A 86 -15.32 -8.12 2.65
N ALA A 87 -15.10 -6.94 2.07
CA ALA A 87 -15.71 -5.69 2.52
C ALA A 87 -16.69 -5.16 1.48
N LEU A 88 -17.77 -4.51 1.93
CA LEU A 88 -18.63 -3.73 1.05
C LEU A 88 -17.85 -2.52 0.54
N THR A 89 -17.67 -2.43 -0.77
CA THR A 89 -17.00 -1.32 -1.45
C THR A 89 -17.91 -0.71 -2.51
N PRO A 90 -17.73 0.58 -2.84
CA PRO A 90 -18.31 1.12 -4.06
C PRO A 90 -17.78 0.35 -5.29
N ASP A 91 -18.53 0.43 -6.39
CA ASP A 91 -18.06 -0.05 -7.68
C ASP A 91 -16.98 0.92 -8.20
N TYR A 92 -15.72 0.52 -8.04
CA TYR A 92 -14.58 1.33 -8.46
C TYR A 92 -14.39 1.20 -9.98
N PRO A 93 -14.30 2.32 -10.73
CA PRO A 93 -14.07 2.24 -12.16
C PRO A 93 -12.72 1.58 -12.47
N PRO A 94 -12.61 0.85 -13.59
CA PRO A 94 -11.34 0.30 -14.03
C PRO A 94 -10.33 1.43 -14.25
N MET A 95 -9.07 1.14 -14.00
CA MET A 95 -7.98 2.05 -14.31
C MET A 95 -7.10 1.48 -15.43
N GLU A 96 -6.57 2.37 -16.25
CA GLU A 96 -5.67 2.02 -17.34
C GLU A 96 -4.50 2.99 -17.42
N GLY A 97 -3.38 2.47 -17.90
CA GLY A 97 -2.18 3.24 -18.16
C GLY A 97 -1.45 2.65 -19.35
N ARG A 98 -0.83 3.54 -20.10
CA ARG A 98 -0.12 3.19 -21.32
C ARG A 98 1.24 3.85 -21.27
N TRP A 99 2.28 3.06 -21.51
CA TRP A 99 3.63 3.53 -21.68
C TRP A 99 4.02 3.34 -23.14
N GLU A 100 4.41 4.45 -23.76
CA GLU A 100 4.93 4.46 -25.12
C GLU A 100 6.41 4.81 -25.06
N ARG A 101 7.26 3.99 -25.69
CA ARG A 101 8.71 4.20 -25.64
C ARG A 101 9.12 5.48 -26.37
N GLY A 102 8.44 5.80 -27.46
CA GLY A 102 8.89 6.81 -28.42
C GLY A 102 10.07 6.33 -29.28
N SER A 103 10.40 7.09 -30.33
CA SER A 103 11.29 6.64 -31.41
C SER A 103 12.79 6.92 -31.20
N ARG A 104 13.18 7.87 -30.34
CA ARG A 104 14.58 8.33 -30.21
C ARG A 104 15.24 7.85 -28.91
N LYS A 105 16.32 7.07 -29.02
CA LYS A 105 17.06 6.49 -27.89
C LYS A 105 17.54 7.52 -26.86
N ALA A 106 18.09 8.66 -27.30
CA ALA A 106 18.53 9.72 -26.39
C ALA A 106 17.37 10.34 -25.58
N ALA A 107 16.17 10.44 -26.18
CA ALA A 107 14.99 10.94 -25.48
C ALA A 107 14.47 9.93 -24.44
N VAL A 108 14.55 8.63 -24.76
CA VAL A 108 14.19 7.53 -23.84
C VAL A 108 15.02 7.58 -22.56
N GLU A 109 16.34 7.77 -22.70
CA GLU A 109 17.23 7.71 -21.54
C GLU A 109 16.99 8.87 -20.55
N LEU A 110 16.51 10.02 -21.02
CA LEU A 110 16.15 11.18 -20.18
C LEU A 110 14.89 10.97 -19.34
N MET A 111 14.10 9.94 -19.65
CA MET A 111 12.88 9.62 -18.91
C MET A 111 13.15 8.83 -17.63
N PHE A 112 14.31 8.17 -17.53
CA PHE A 112 14.71 7.43 -16.35
C PHE A 112 15.33 8.38 -15.32
N ARG A 113 14.74 8.42 -14.13
CA ARG A 113 15.14 9.31 -13.03
C ARG A 113 15.25 8.53 -11.73
N GLU A 114 15.96 9.08 -10.75
CA GLU A 114 15.92 8.53 -9.38
C GLU A 114 14.50 8.62 -8.83
N THR A 115 14.09 7.58 -8.10
CA THR A 115 12.74 7.49 -7.54
C THR A 115 12.79 6.87 -6.15
N GLU A 116 11.78 7.11 -5.33
CA GLU A 116 11.63 6.47 -4.02
C GLU A 116 11.38 4.94 -4.11
N TYR A 117 11.04 4.41 -5.29
CA TYR A 117 10.61 3.01 -5.43
C TYR A 117 11.73 2.04 -5.79
N PHE A 118 12.87 2.53 -6.30
CA PHE A 118 13.98 1.72 -6.81
C PHE A 118 15.31 2.44 -6.60
N GLU A 119 16.35 1.66 -6.32
CA GLU A 119 17.73 2.16 -6.28
C GLU A 119 18.20 2.58 -7.68
N GLU A 120 17.83 1.82 -8.70
CA GLU A 120 18.14 2.17 -10.09
C GLU A 120 17.18 3.21 -10.67
N PRO A 121 17.63 4.04 -11.63
CA PRO A 121 16.75 4.99 -12.31
C PRO A 121 15.55 4.30 -12.95
N ALA A 122 14.37 4.91 -12.75
CA ALA A 122 13.11 4.39 -13.26
C ALA A 122 12.34 5.45 -14.07
N TRP A 123 11.67 5.01 -15.12
CA TRP A 123 10.68 5.77 -15.85
C TRP A 123 9.29 5.35 -15.39
N ILE A 124 8.63 6.24 -14.65
CA ILE A 124 7.32 6.00 -14.02
C ILE A 124 6.20 6.62 -14.87
N THR A 125 5.11 5.88 -15.02
CA THR A 125 3.83 6.35 -15.58
C THR A 125 2.70 5.97 -14.64
N GLU A 126 1.81 6.89 -14.32
CA GLU A 126 0.67 6.65 -13.44
C GLU A 126 -0.55 6.17 -14.24
N LEU A 127 -1.24 5.14 -13.76
CA LEU A 127 -2.52 4.70 -14.31
C LEU A 127 -3.63 5.68 -13.91
N LYS A 128 -4.57 5.91 -14.82
CA LYS A 128 -5.71 6.81 -14.64
C LYS A 128 -7.02 6.03 -14.74
N THR A 129 -8.13 6.57 -14.22
CA THR A 129 -9.44 5.93 -14.36
C THR A 129 -9.89 5.96 -15.82
N ALA A 130 -10.48 4.86 -16.30
CA ALA A 130 -10.96 4.75 -17.68
C ALA A 130 -12.07 5.76 -18.00
N GLU A 131 -12.84 6.21 -17.02
CA GLU A 131 -13.87 7.25 -17.18
C GLU A 131 -13.30 8.59 -17.65
N LYS A 132 -12.09 8.94 -17.19
CA LYS A 132 -11.37 10.13 -17.67
C LYS A 132 -10.79 9.93 -19.07
N ALA A 133 -10.56 8.68 -19.50
CA ALA A 133 -10.10 8.34 -20.85
C ALA A 133 -11.25 8.31 -21.88
N THR A 134 -12.50 8.04 -21.46
CA THR A 134 -13.67 7.93 -22.36
C THR A 134 -14.69 9.07 -22.27
N GLY A 135 -14.50 10.05 -21.37
CA GLY A 135 -15.39 11.22 -21.24
C GLY A 135 -16.80 10.92 -20.71
N ARG A 136 -17.06 9.71 -20.20
CA ARG A 136 -18.31 9.36 -19.49
C ARG A 136 -18.07 9.58 -18.00
N LYS A 137 -18.71 10.61 -17.44
CA LYS A 137 -18.70 10.88 -15.99
C LYS A 137 -19.41 9.74 -15.26
N GLY A 138 -18.68 8.94 -14.49
CA GLY A 138 -19.26 7.99 -13.56
C GLY A 138 -20.02 8.73 -12.47
N MET A 139 -21.35 8.67 -12.52
CA MET A 139 -22.22 9.26 -11.49
C MET A 139 -22.06 8.58 -10.11
N LEU A 140 -21.42 7.42 -10.01
CA LEU A 140 -21.47 6.60 -8.79
C LEU A 140 -20.40 6.96 -7.73
N LEU A 141 -19.18 7.33 -8.14
CA LEU A 141 -18.08 7.56 -7.18
C LEU A 141 -18.18 8.93 -6.48
N GLU A 142 -18.44 10.00 -7.23
CA GLU A 142 -18.58 11.35 -6.67
C GLU A 142 -19.75 11.41 -5.69
N GLN A 143 -20.88 10.76 -6.02
CA GLN A 143 -22.02 10.62 -5.12
C GLN A 143 -21.67 9.86 -3.84
N TRP A 144 -20.92 8.76 -3.92
CA TRP A 144 -20.44 8.03 -2.74
C TRP A 144 -19.51 8.87 -1.85
N GLN A 145 -18.62 9.67 -2.46
CA GLN A 145 -17.74 10.59 -1.73
C GLN A 145 -18.54 11.71 -1.05
N GLU A 146 -19.51 12.30 -1.77
CA GLU A 146 -20.39 13.35 -1.24
C GLU A 146 -21.28 12.84 -0.10
N GLU A 147 -21.90 11.67 -0.25
CA GLU A 147 -22.72 11.05 0.79
C GLU A 147 -21.93 10.78 2.06
N ARG A 148 -20.67 10.34 1.94
CA ARG A 148 -19.77 10.18 3.08
C ARG A 148 -19.38 11.49 3.72
N GLN A 149 -19.00 12.50 2.93
CA GLN A 149 -18.70 13.82 3.49
C GLN A 149 -19.91 14.42 4.19
N ARG A 150 -21.12 14.20 3.66
CA ARG A 150 -22.37 14.59 4.31
C ARG A 150 -22.62 13.79 5.59
N ALA A 151 -22.39 12.49 5.59
CA ALA A 151 -22.51 11.64 6.78
C ALA A 151 -21.53 12.07 7.88
N ALA A 152 -20.25 12.29 7.55
CA ALA A 152 -19.23 12.77 8.48
C ALA A 152 -19.54 14.18 9.02
N ARG A 153 -20.02 15.09 8.16
CA ARG A 153 -20.49 16.43 8.58
C ARG A 153 -21.72 16.34 9.49
N ASN A 154 -22.65 15.44 9.21
CA ASN A 154 -23.84 15.22 10.03
C ASN A 154 -23.50 14.56 11.36
N GLU A 155 -22.50 13.69 11.40
CA GLU A 155 -21.96 13.09 12.63
C GLU A 155 -21.29 14.16 13.50
N ASN A 156 -20.39 14.98 12.92
CA ASN A 156 -19.79 16.13 13.61
C ASN A 156 -20.83 17.15 14.10
N ARG A 157 -21.90 17.39 13.33
CA ARG A 157 -23.01 18.29 13.72
C ARG A 157 -23.89 17.69 14.81
N ARG A 158 -24.05 16.36 14.83
CA ARG A 158 -24.75 15.61 15.90
C ARG A 158 -23.92 15.59 17.19
N GLU A 159 -22.59 15.58 17.10
CA GLU A 159 -21.69 15.73 18.25
C GLU A 159 -21.67 17.17 18.79
N ALA A 160 -21.69 18.18 17.91
CA ALA A 160 -21.74 19.59 18.30
C ALA A 160 -23.12 20.04 18.86
N GLY A 161 -24.21 19.36 18.47
CA GLY A 161 -25.59 19.68 18.88
C GLY A 161 -26.10 18.93 20.10
N LYS A 162 -25.37 17.95 20.64
CA LYS A 162 -25.73 17.28 21.89
C LYS A 162 -25.19 18.09 23.06
N GLY A 163 -26.05 18.93 23.63
CA GLY A 163 -25.85 19.49 24.97
C GLY A 163 -25.38 18.40 25.93
N ARG A 164 -24.38 18.77 26.74
CA ARG A 164 -23.58 17.98 27.69
C ARG A 164 -24.45 17.08 28.60
N LYS A 165 -25.01 16.00 28.06
CA LYS A 165 -25.50 14.88 28.86
C LYS A 165 -24.27 14.15 29.35
N LYS A 166 -24.08 14.17 30.67
CA LYS A 166 -23.04 13.39 31.35
C LYS A 166 -23.17 11.94 30.89
N GLU A 167 -22.29 11.55 29.97
CA GLU A 167 -21.95 10.14 29.78
C GLU A 167 -21.49 9.60 31.14
N PRO A 168 -21.92 8.40 31.56
CA PRO A 168 -21.35 7.76 32.72
C PRO A 168 -19.87 7.51 32.42
N GLY A 169 -19.00 8.36 32.95
CA GLY A 169 -17.55 8.19 33.00
C GLY A 169 -16.86 7.95 31.66
N LYS A 170 -16.47 9.03 30.98
CA LYS A 170 -15.14 9.03 30.35
C LYS A 170 -14.13 8.76 31.47
N LEU A 171 -13.72 7.50 31.60
CA LEU A 171 -12.48 7.18 32.29
C LEU A 171 -11.35 7.83 31.47
N PRO A 172 -10.56 8.74 32.05
CA PRO A 172 -9.37 9.24 31.39
C PRO A 172 -8.40 8.06 31.19
N GLY A 173 -7.86 7.91 29.98
CA GLY A 173 -6.71 7.04 29.72
C GLY A 173 -6.98 5.54 29.68
N SER A 174 -7.33 5.00 28.51
CA SER A 174 -6.61 3.79 28.10
C SER A 174 -5.33 4.30 27.42
N PRO A 175 -4.14 4.18 28.03
CA PRO A 175 -2.90 4.52 27.36
C PRO A 175 -2.82 3.69 26.08
N VAL A 176 -2.65 4.36 24.94
CA VAL A 176 -2.23 3.70 23.71
C VAL A 176 -0.75 3.42 23.91
N GLU A 177 -0.36 2.16 23.92
CA GLU A 177 1.05 1.79 24.10
C GLU A 177 1.75 1.85 22.76
N GLU A 178 2.78 2.68 22.64
CA GLU A 178 3.59 2.81 21.43
C GLU A 178 4.85 1.97 21.55
N VAL A 179 5.17 1.23 20.49
CA VAL A 179 6.32 0.33 20.42
C VAL A 179 7.08 0.62 19.13
N ASP A 180 8.30 1.13 19.28
CA ASP A 180 9.22 1.30 18.16
C ASP A 180 9.87 -0.04 17.78
N LEU A 181 9.79 -0.37 16.50
CA LEU A 181 10.36 -1.58 15.91
C LEU A 181 11.51 -1.27 14.93
N HIS A 182 11.96 -0.02 14.80
CA HIS A 182 13.18 0.27 14.05
C HIS A 182 14.37 -0.49 14.66
N LEU A 183 15.28 -0.98 13.82
CA LEU A 183 16.37 -1.86 14.30
C LEU A 183 17.28 -1.10 15.27
N GLU A 184 17.49 0.18 15.02
CA GLU A 184 18.27 1.12 15.83
C GLU A 184 17.66 1.35 17.22
N SER A 185 16.36 1.12 17.39
CA SER A 185 15.70 1.20 18.71
C SER A 185 15.76 -0.11 19.50
N ILE A 186 16.28 -1.19 18.89
CA ILE A 186 16.33 -2.54 19.50
C ILE A 186 17.77 -2.97 19.79
N VAL A 187 18.75 -2.60 18.96
CA VAL A 187 20.16 -3.01 19.10
C VAL A 187 21.12 -1.82 19.02
N ASP A 188 22.17 -1.84 19.83
CA ASP A 188 23.19 -0.78 19.87
C ASP A 188 24.17 -0.80 18.67
N HIS A 189 24.32 -1.96 18.01
CA HIS A 189 25.27 -2.18 16.92
C HIS A 189 24.59 -2.91 15.73
N SER A 190 23.81 -2.17 14.94
CA SER A 190 23.04 -2.72 13.80
C SER A 190 23.87 -3.00 12.53
N GLU A 191 25.09 -2.46 12.43
CA GLU A 191 25.89 -2.43 11.18
C GLU A 191 26.41 -3.79 10.71
N ASN A 192 26.41 -4.80 11.57
CA ASN A 192 26.94 -6.14 11.27
C ASN A 192 25.85 -7.22 11.11
N LEU A 193 24.57 -6.84 11.15
CA LEU A 193 23.46 -7.80 11.07
C LEU A 193 23.04 -8.06 9.62
N GLU A 194 22.86 -9.32 9.28
CA GLU A 194 22.28 -9.69 7.99
C GLU A 194 20.80 -9.27 7.93
N PRO A 195 20.25 -8.87 6.77
CA PRO A 195 18.87 -8.38 6.66
C PRO A 195 17.80 -9.36 7.17
N ALA A 196 18.06 -10.67 7.07
CA ALA A 196 17.17 -11.70 7.60
C ALA A 196 17.18 -11.73 9.14
N GLU A 197 18.35 -11.56 9.75
CA GLU A 197 18.52 -11.53 11.20
C GLU A 197 17.88 -10.28 11.80
N ALA A 198 18.09 -9.12 11.16
CA ALA A 198 17.43 -7.87 11.50
C ALA A 198 15.89 -8.02 11.52
N LEU A 199 15.32 -8.62 10.47
CA LEU A 199 13.88 -8.83 10.38
C LEU A 199 13.36 -9.76 11.47
N GLU A 200 14.08 -10.83 11.80
CA GLU A 200 13.70 -11.74 12.89
C GLU A 200 13.77 -11.05 14.27
N ILE A 201 14.79 -10.23 14.52
CA ILE A 201 14.90 -9.43 15.75
C ILE A 201 13.67 -8.51 15.90
N GLN A 202 13.30 -7.80 14.84
CA GLN A 202 12.14 -6.91 14.84
C GLN A 202 10.82 -7.66 15.05
N LYS A 203 10.64 -8.83 14.41
CA LYS A 203 9.48 -9.70 14.61
C LYS A 203 9.38 -10.20 16.05
N ASN A 204 10.50 -10.62 16.64
CA ASN A 204 10.55 -11.09 18.01
C ASN A 204 10.22 -9.97 19.01
N ARG A 205 10.70 -8.75 18.75
CA ARG A 205 10.34 -7.55 19.53
C ARG A 205 8.83 -7.28 19.45
N PHE A 206 8.25 -7.35 18.26
CA PHE A 206 6.81 -7.21 18.04
C PHE A 206 6.02 -8.23 18.86
N ILE A 207 6.34 -9.53 18.75
CA ILE A 207 5.65 -10.61 19.48
C ILE A 207 5.74 -10.38 20.99
N THR A 208 6.95 -10.13 21.49
CA THR A 208 7.19 -9.91 22.93
C THR A 208 6.35 -8.76 23.48
N ALA A 209 6.32 -7.64 22.76
CA ALA A 209 5.55 -6.47 23.15
C ALA A 209 4.04 -6.75 23.07
N LEU A 210 3.57 -7.39 22.00
CA LEU A 210 2.16 -7.74 21.83
C LEU A 210 1.66 -8.65 22.96
N GLU A 211 2.41 -9.71 23.30
CA GLU A 211 2.09 -10.61 24.41
C GLU A 211 2.14 -9.91 25.77
N GLY A 212 3.08 -8.97 25.94
CA GLY A 212 3.13 -8.08 27.10
C GLY A 212 1.85 -7.27 27.24
N GLY A 213 1.42 -6.60 26.16
CA GLY A 213 0.21 -5.79 26.14
C GLY A 213 -1.06 -6.62 26.38
N ILE A 214 -1.15 -7.81 25.78
CA ILE A 214 -2.28 -8.74 26.00
C ILE A 214 -2.36 -9.13 27.48
N ARG A 215 -1.24 -9.54 28.09
CA ARG A 215 -1.19 -9.92 29.52
C ARG A 215 -1.55 -8.75 30.45
N ASN A 216 -1.12 -7.55 30.09
CA ASN A 216 -1.39 -6.33 30.85
C ASN A 216 -2.78 -5.74 30.60
N GLY A 217 -3.61 -6.37 29.76
CA GLY A 217 -4.95 -5.89 29.46
C GLY A 217 -4.96 -4.56 28.69
N VAL A 218 -3.88 -4.25 27.97
CA VAL A 218 -3.78 -3.09 27.08
C VAL A 218 -4.83 -3.23 26.00
N LYS A 219 -5.57 -2.15 25.73
CA LYS A 219 -6.68 -2.18 24.74
C LYS A 219 -6.21 -1.87 23.33
N LYS A 220 -5.14 -1.08 23.20
CA LYS A 220 -4.63 -0.52 21.94
C LYS A 220 -3.13 -0.41 21.99
N MET A 221 -2.46 -0.94 20.97
CA MET A 221 -1.02 -0.82 20.81
C MET A 221 -0.69 -0.30 19.41
N VAL A 222 0.24 0.64 19.29
CA VAL A 222 0.75 1.15 18.02
C VAL A 222 2.17 0.66 17.83
N PHE A 223 2.41 -0.07 16.74
CA PHE A 223 3.73 -0.58 16.38
C PHE A 223 4.30 0.25 15.25
N ILE A 224 5.40 0.95 15.51
CA ILE A 224 6.07 1.84 14.56
C ILE A 224 7.17 1.02 13.86
N HIS A 225 6.97 0.68 12.60
CA HIS A 225 7.86 -0.19 11.82
C HIS A 225 8.55 0.52 10.65
N GLY A 226 8.33 1.82 10.50
CA GLY A 226 8.85 2.62 9.39
C GLY A 226 8.17 2.32 8.05
N VAL A 227 8.52 3.08 7.01
CA VAL A 227 7.91 2.91 5.67
C VAL A 227 8.59 1.76 4.91
N GLY A 228 9.93 1.80 4.77
CA GLY A 228 10.76 0.73 4.20
C GLY A 228 10.21 0.06 2.91
N ASP A 229 10.61 -1.20 2.70
CA ASP A 229 10.06 -2.07 1.62
C ASP A 229 8.74 -2.75 2.01
N GLY A 230 8.17 -2.43 3.18
CA GLY A 230 6.94 -3.05 3.69
C GLY A 230 7.07 -4.48 4.23
N LYS A 231 8.27 -5.09 4.23
CA LYS A 231 8.50 -6.47 4.71
C LYS A 231 8.09 -6.67 6.18
N LEU A 232 8.49 -5.75 7.06
CA LEU A 232 8.17 -5.84 8.49
C LEU A 232 6.66 -5.66 8.75
N LYS A 233 6.02 -4.69 8.07
CA LYS A 233 4.55 -4.50 8.10
C LYS A 233 3.82 -5.79 7.69
N TYR A 234 4.28 -6.44 6.62
CA TYR A 234 3.71 -7.69 6.14
C TYR A 234 3.84 -8.81 7.18
N GLU A 235 5.04 -9.02 7.73
CA GLU A 235 5.25 -10.11 8.69
C GLU A 235 4.49 -9.87 10.00
N ILE A 236 4.36 -8.62 10.47
CA ILE A 236 3.51 -8.26 11.61
C ILE A 236 2.06 -8.70 11.38
N ARG A 237 1.47 -8.30 10.23
CA ARG A 237 0.09 -8.65 9.90
C ARG A 237 -0.09 -10.17 9.77
N ARG A 238 0.86 -10.84 9.13
CA ARG A 238 0.88 -12.30 8.98
C ARG A 238 0.97 -13.04 10.31
N ILE A 239 1.77 -12.54 11.25
CA ILE A 239 1.85 -13.07 12.62
C ILE A 239 0.49 -12.92 13.31
N ILE A 240 -0.14 -11.74 13.24
CA ILE A 240 -1.45 -11.50 13.84
C ILE A 240 -2.50 -12.45 13.23
N ASP A 241 -2.59 -12.54 11.91
CA ASP A 241 -3.57 -13.38 11.22
C ASP A 241 -3.41 -14.88 11.57
N ARG A 242 -2.17 -15.36 11.68
CA ARG A 242 -1.89 -16.79 11.91
C ARG A 242 -1.92 -17.19 13.38
N GLN A 243 -1.35 -16.36 14.25
CA GLN A 243 -1.12 -16.71 15.66
C GLN A 243 -2.14 -16.05 16.59
N TYR A 244 -2.72 -14.92 16.19
CA TYR A 244 -3.63 -14.12 17.01
C TYR A 244 -4.95 -13.78 16.29
N PRO A 245 -5.70 -14.77 15.79
CA PRO A 245 -6.85 -14.55 14.90
C PRO A 245 -8.02 -13.77 15.53
N ARG A 246 -8.00 -13.54 16.85
CA ARG A 246 -9.00 -12.73 17.58
C ARG A 246 -8.64 -11.25 17.65
N LEU A 247 -7.39 -10.89 17.38
CA LEU A 247 -6.95 -9.51 17.35
C LEU A 247 -7.36 -8.89 16.03
N ARG A 248 -7.62 -7.58 16.06
CA ARG A 248 -7.83 -6.78 14.85
C ARG A 248 -6.72 -5.78 14.74
N TYR A 249 -6.39 -5.40 13.52
CA TYR A 249 -5.43 -4.34 13.28
C TYR A 249 -5.92 -3.40 12.18
N GLN A 250 -5.38 -2.19 12.19
CA GLN A 250 -5.59 -1.16 11.18
C GLN A 250 -4.32 -0.31 11.07
N ASP A 251 -4.21 0.51 10.04
CA ASP A 251 -3.14 1.51 10.00
C ASP A 251 -3.36 2.55 11.12
N ALA A 252 -2.26 2.99 11.75
CA ALA A 252 -2.31 4.02 12.79
C ALA A 252 -2.60 5.40 12.19
N SER A 253 -2.84 6.40 13.04
CA SER A 253 -3.18 7.76 12.60
C SER A 253 -2.11 8.33 11.66
N PHE A 254 -2.49 8.63 10.42
CA PHE A 254 -1.57 9.21 9.43
C PHE A 254 -0.97 10.53 9.89
N LYS A 255 -1.77 11.36 10.57
CA LYS A 255 -1.33 12.67 11.10
C LYS A 255 -0.20 12.53 12.13
N GLU A 256 -0.15 11.41 12.85
CA GLU A 256 0.79 11.18 13.94
C GLU A 256 2.00 10.33 13.51
N TYR A 257 1.82 9.33 12.64
CA TYR A 257 2.86 8.33 12.33
C TYR A 257 3.12 8.09 10.82
N GLY A 258 2.48 8.86 9.93
CA GLY A 258 2.60 8.65 8.48
C GLY A 258 2.12 7.25 8.06
N TYR A 259 2.83 6.59 7.13
CA TYR A 259 2.53 5.23 6.67
C TYR A 259 3.23 4.12 7.47
N GLY A 260 4.03 4.49 8.46
CA GLY A 260 5.01 3.62 9.11
C GLY A 260 4.55 2.92 10.38
N ALA A 261 3.24 2.86 10.66
CA ALA A 261 2.75 2.27 11.90
C ALA A 261 1.43 1.50 11.78
N THR A 262 1.32 0.44 12.58
CA THR A 262 0.14 -0.45 12.65
C THR A 262 -0.48 -0.38 14.05
N LEU A 263 -1.77 -0.02 14.12
CA LEU A 263 -2.57 -0.07 15.35
C LEU A 263 -3.19 -1.45 15.52
N VAL A 264 -2.88 -2.13 16.63
CA VAL A 264 -3.47 -3.40 17.04
C VAL A 264 -4.49 -3.16 18.14
N LEU A 265 -5.69 -3.70 17.94
CA LEU A 265 -6.83 -3.66 18.84
C LEU A 265 -6.90 -4.97 19.60
N ILE A 266 -6.64 -4.91 20.90
CA ILE A 266 -6.72 -6.05 21.80
C ILE A 266 -8.11 -6.02 22.43
N SER A 267 -8.99 -6.88 21.94
CA SER A 267 -10.33 -7.03 22.50
C SER A 267 -10.24 -7.78 23.83
N GLY A 268 -10.86 -7.25 24.89
CA GLY A 268 -10.67 -7.69 26.27
C GLY A 268 -11.24 -9.08 26.63
N ASN A 269 -11.41 -9.99 25.67
CA ASN A 269 -11.92 -11.34 25.90
C ASN A 269 -10.99 -12.44 25.35
N THR A 270 -9.69 -12.22 25.51
CA THR A 270 -8.63 -13.23 25.30
C THR A 270 -8.21 -13.84 26.64
N ARG A 271 -9.16 -14.48 27.34
CA ARG A 271 -8.80 -15.52 28.31
C ARG A 271 -8.78 -16.86 27.58
N HIS A 272 -7.62 -17.51 27.59
CA HIS A 272 -7.51 -18.96 27.41
C HIS A 272 -7.86 -19.65 28.72
#